data_AF-A0A1G1CCX2-F1
#
_entry.id   AF-A0A1G1CCX2-F1
#
_cell.length_a   1.000
_cell.length_b   1.000
_cell.length_c   1.000
_cell.angle_alpha   90.00
_cell.angle_beta   90.00
_cell.angle_gamma   90.00
#
_symmetry.space_group_name_H-M   'P 1'
#
loop_
_entity.id
_entity.type
_entity.pdbx_description
1 polymer ?
#
loop_
_entity_poly.entity_id
_entity_poly.type
_entity_poly.pdbx_seq_one_letter_code
_entity_poly.pdbx_strand_id
1 'polypeptide(L)'
;MSTKRGRNDPCPCGSGKKYKKCCGLKNQPRPARSETPGAFLGAAPNQPYSPGPVVSGLPDGLNLHPYMLVRMLDKPSPELLARLPADFLQRTADRWTISKVAALNTEQILARLHAFGVAVSAEEFRDRNPSVWSAWEIGEQWLDEIVRKPTFVDEDFFGLAACELWKRVCPERPSMEMLDDWMQDGYDAKESGDTATCIDLWLRVWDVLRSRLTPQMRCCDDALPVFNGTQSLFNWTQDLANALLEGADVDRRCAERGIRFAQDIVWQFPDQDELYVMNFRCDLGRFYFRDGRPQDGEAVLRDLIDDYPHRAQPYGVLADEFGLFAHGQPDYARAIEVLELALAYPVEDANDWSIPRRLDDCRKRRMGQSSRP
;
A
#
# COMPACT_ATOMS: atom_id res chain seq x y z
N MET A 1 -38.71 -32.83 5.84
CA MET A 1 -38.88 -31.36 5.94
C MET A 1 -37.52 -30.74 6.24
N SER A 2 -36.85 -30.13 5.26
CA SER A 2 -35.60 -29.41 5.50
C SER A 2 -35.96 -27.97 5.87
N THR A 3 -35.85 -27.62 7.15
CA THR A 3 -36.07 -26.26 7.63
C THR A 3 -34.98 -25.36 7.04
N LYS A 4 -35.35 -24.50 6.08
CA LYS A 4 -34.47 -23.43 5.59
C LYS A 4 -34.13 -22.53 6.78
N ARG A 5 -32.89 -22.60 7.28
CA ARG A 5 -32.40 -21.73 8.35
C ARG A 5 -32.45 -20.26 7.92
N GLY A 6 -32.79 -19.38 8.85
CA GLY A 6 -32.80 -17.95 8.65
C GLY A 6 -31.38 -17.42 8.44
N ARG A 7 -31.23 -16.42 7.56
CA ARG A 7 -29.93 -15.79 7.26
C ARG A 7 -29.18 -15.26 8.50
N ASN A 8 -29.90 -14.86 9.55
CA ASN A 8 -29.33 -14.29 10.77
C ASN A 8 -29.10 -15.32 11.89
N ASP A 9 -29.49 -16.59 11.72
CA ASP A 9 -29.34 -17.64 12.74
C ASP A 9 -27.86 -17.97 12.99
N PRO A 10 -27.48 -18.50 14.17
CA PRO A 10 -26.14 -19.02 14.42
C PRO A 10 -25.74 -20.09 13.39
N CYS A 11 -24.51 -19.99 12.89
CA CYS A 11 -24.01 -20.88 11.84
C CYS A 11 -23.79 -22.31 12.38
N PRO A 12 -24.29 -23.35 11.70
CA PRO A 12 -24.21 -24.74 12.18
C PRO A 12 -22.79 -25.32 12.21
N CYS A 13 -21.79 -24.65 11.63
CA CYS A 13 -20.41 -25.13 11.67
C CYS A 13 -19.71 -24.88 13.01
N GLY A 14 -20.40 -24.33 14.01
CA GLY A 14 -19.84 -24.08 15.33
C GLY A 14 -18.95 -22.83 15.42
N SER A 15 -18.89 -22.01 14.37
CA SER A 15 -18.02 -20.83 14.32
C SER A 15 -18.43 -19.66 15.21
N GLY A 16 -19.60 -19.73 15.86
CA GLY A 16 -20.19 -18.61 16.61
C GLY A 16 -20.72 -17.45 15.76
N LYS A 17 -20.49 -17.45 14.43
CA LYS A 17 -20.92 -16.38 13.51
C LYS A 17 -22.37 -16.60 13.02
N LYS A 18 -23.03 -15.54 12.53
CA LYS A 18 -24.34 -15.64 11.84
C LYS A 18 -24.22 -16.43 10.52
N TYR A 19 -25.22 -17.21 10.13
CA TYR A 19 -25.20 -18.12 8.97
C TYR A 19 -24.84 -17.41 7.66
N LYS A 20 -25.41 -16.21 7.41
CA LYS A 20 -25.08 -15.38 6.24
C LYS A 20 -23.64 -14.85 6.21
N LYS A 21 -22.96 -14.80 7.37
CA LYS A 21 -21.57 -14.33 7.52
C LYS A 21 -20.58 -15.52 7.54
N CYS A 22 -21.02 -16.71 7.20
CA CYS A 22 -20.21 -17.93 7.25
C CYS A 22 -20.64 -18.91 6.13
N CYS A 23 -21.21 -20.07 6.46
CA CYS A 23 -21.52 -21.12 5.48
C CYS A 23 -22.52 -20.71 4.38
N GLY A 24 -23.37 -19.71 4.62
CA GLY A 24 -24.31 -19.19 3.61
C GLY A 24 -23.65 -18.59 2.36
N LEU A 25 -22.35 -18.31 2.41
CA LEU A 25 -21.56 -17.75 1.30
C LEU A 25 -21.04 -18.82 0.33
N LYS A 26 -20.89 -20.08 0.78
CA LYS A 26 -20.31 -21.16 -0.04
C LYS A 26 -21.24 -21.71 -1.11
N ASN A 27 -22.52 -21.31 -1.10
CA ASN A 27 -23.58 -21.87 -1.96
C ASN A 27 -24.00 -20.96 -3.13
N GLN A 28 -23.18 -19.99 -3.57
CA GLN A 28 -23.50 -19.16 -4.74
C GLN A 28 -22.77 -19.64 -6.01
N PRO A 29 -23.48 -19.85 -7.14
CA PRO A 29 -22.86 -20.21 -8.41
C PRO A 29 -22.16 -18.99 -9.07
N ARG A 30 -20.96 -19.22 -9.63
CA ARG A 30 -20.13 -18.20 -10.33
C ARG A 30 -20.64 -17.93 -11.75
N PRO A 31 -20.66 -16.67 -12.25
CA PRO A 31 -20.87 -16.37 -13.67
C PRO A 31 -19.55 -16.43 -14.49
N ALA A 32 -19.67 -16.74 -15.78
CA ALA A 32 -18.56 -16.90 -16.73
C ALA A 32 -17.95 -15.56 -17.19
N ARG A 33 -16.63 -15.52 -17.44
CA ARG A 33 -15.85 -14.35 -17.86
C ARG A 33 -16.03 -14.06 -19.37
N SER A 34 -16.15 -12.78 -19.74
CA SER A 34 -15.98 -12.27 -21.11
C SER A 34 -14.83 -11.27 -21.16
N GLU A 35 -13.97 -11.38 -22.17
CA GLU A 35 -12.78 -10.56 -22.37
C GLU A 35 -13.07 -9.31 -23.22
N THR A 36 -12.82 -8.12 -22.68
CA THR A 36 -12.60 -6.90 -23.47
C THR A 36 -11.64 -5.95 -22.72
N PRO A 37 -10.68 -5.26 -23.38
CA PRO A 37 -9.67 -4.42 -22.71
C PRO A 37 -10.04 -2.93 -22.71
N GLY A 38 -9.99 -2.28 -21.53
CA GLY A 38 -10.08 -0.82 -21.40
C GLY A 38 -10.07 -0.30 -19.96
N ALA A 39 -9.08 0.55 -19.63
CA ALA A 39 -8.91 1.38 -18.42
C ALA A 39 -8.82 0.65 -17.06
N PHE A 40 -7.58 0.31 -16.64
CA PHE A 40 -7.27 -0.20 -15.30
C PHE A 40 -7.05 0.96 -14.31
N LEU A 41 -8.08 1.29 -13.52
CA LEU A 41 -7.91 1.67 -12.12
C LEU A 41 -8.00 0.37 -11.31
N GLY A 42 -7.07 0.17 -10.38
CA GLY A 42 -6.77 -1.11 -9.74
C GLY A 42 -7.99 -1.91 -9.24
N ALA A 43 -8.00 -3.19 -9.58
CA ALA A 43 -8.79 -4.20 -8.89
C ALA A 43 -8.05 -5.55 -8.94
N ALA A 44 -7.53 -6.00 -7.81
CA ALA A 44 -7.16 -7.40 -7.62
C ALA A 44 -8.46 -8.22 -7.53
N PRO A 45 -8.64 -9.29 -8.33
CA PRO A 45 -9.83 -10.11 -8.25
C PRO A 45 -9.67 -11.19 -7.17
N ASN A 46 -10.68 -11.23 -6.28
CA ASN A 46 -11.05 -12.32 -5.36
C ASN A 46 -10.59 -12.19 -3.90
N GLN A 47 -11.40 -11.54 -3.06
CA GLN A 47 -12.08 -12.17 -1.91
C GLN A 47 -13.07 -11.19 -1.22
N PRO A 48 -14.27 -11.65 -0.76
CA PRO A 48 -15.30 -10.76 -0.23
C PRO A 48 -15.13 -10.47 1.28
N TYR A 49 -14.67 -9.25 1.59
CA TYR A 49 -14.96 -8.57 2.86
C TYR A 49 -16.48 -8.34 3.01
N SER A 50 -17.01 -8.36 4.23
CA SER A 50 -18.45 -8.11 4.47
C SER A 50 -18.80 -6.67 4.07
N PRO A 51 -19.90 -6.42 3.34
CA PRO A 51 -20.26 -5.06 2.97
C PRO A 51 -20.65 -4.30 4.23
N GLY A 52 -19.92 -3.22 4.51
CA GLY A 52 -20.47 -2.06 5.20
C GLY A 52 -21.66 -1.50 4.41
N PRO A 53 -22.39 -0.51 4.94
CA PRO A 53 -23.53 0.08 4.22
C PRO A 53 -23.10 0.48 2.82
N VAL A 54 -23.77 -0.11 1.82
CA VAL A 54 -23.59 0.25 0.41
C VAL A 54 -23.99 1.71 0.29
N VAL A 55 -23.00 2.60 0.15
CA VAL A 55 -23.25 3.99 -0.17
C VAL A 55 -23.73 4.03 -1.62
N SER A 56 -25.05 4.10 -1.80
CA SER A 56 -25.66 4.22 -3.12
C SER A 56 -25.09 5.47 -3.82
N GLY A 57 -24.34 5.27 -4.92
CA GLY A 57 -23.76 6.36 -5.72
C GLY A 57 -22.26 6.25 -5.99
N LEU A 58 -21.54 5.32 -5.35
CA LEU A 58 -20.17 4.94 -5.76
C LEU A 58 -20.24 3.80 -6.80
N PRO A 59 -19.31 3.73 -7.79
CA PRO A 59 -19.29 2.64 -8.76
C PRO A 59 -19.28 1.27 -8.07
N ASP A 60 -20.10 0.34 -8.55
CA ASP A 60 -20.15 -1.03 -8.04
C ASP A 60 -18.72 -1.62 -7.93
N GLY A 61 -18.30 -1.98 -6.71
CA GLY A 61 -17.04 -2.69 -6.47
C GLY A 61 -15.97 -1.99 -5.61
N LEU A 62 -16.14 -0.71 -5.24
CA LEU A 62 -15.23 -0.06 -4.26
C LEU A 62 -15.63 -0.42 -2.82
N ASN A 63 -15.05 -1.50 -2.27
CA ASN A 63 -15.11 -1.83 -0.84
C ASN A 63 -14.06 -1.01 -0.06
N LEU A 64 -14.30 0.29 0.13
CA LEU A 64 -13.42 1.14 0.93
C LEU A 64 -13.76 1.04 2.41
N HIS A 65 -12.73 1.12 3.26
CA HIS A 65 -12.91 1.25 4.70
C HIS A 65 -13.69 2.54 5.02
N PRO A 66 -14.66 2.55 5.96
CA PRO A 66 -15.52 3.72 6.20
C PRO A 66 -14.74 5.01 6.53
N TYR A 67 -13.64 4.89 7.27
CA TYR A 67 -12.77 6.04 7.54
C TYR A 67 -12.23 6.69 6.26
N MET A 68 -11.85 5.88 5.25
CA MET A 68 -11.32 6.38 3.98
C MET A 68 -12.38 7.08 3.17
N LEU A 69 -13.62 6.56 3.19
CA LEU A 69 -14.76 7.23 2.59
C LEU A 69 -14.96 8.62 3.23
N VAL A 70 -14.93 8.71 4.55
CA VAL A 70 -15.06 10.00 5.23
C VAL A 70 -13.89 10.93 4.90
N ARG A 71 -12.65 10.43 4.84
CA ARG A 71 -11.46 11.19 4.46
C ARG A 71 -11.60 11.79 3.07
N MET A 72 -11.98 10.98 2.09
CA MET A 72 -12.23 11.41 0.71
C MET A 72 -13.32 12.49 0.63
N LEU A 73 -14.32 12.45 1.52
CA LEU A 73 -15.41 13.42 1.54
C LEU A 73 -15.12 14.68 2.37
N ASP A 74 -14.14 14.66 3.29
CA ASP A 74 -13.74 15.84 4.07
C ASP A 74 -12.96 16.84 3.21
N LYS A 75 -12.18 16.34 2.23
CA LYS A 75 -11.48 17.15 1.22
C LYS A 75 -11.60 16.52 -0.18
N PRO A 76 -12.77 16.57 -0.81
CA PRO A 76 -12.98 15.88 -2.07
C PRO A 76 -12.26 16.58 -3.22
N SER A 77 -11.57 15.80 -4.07
CA SER A 77 -10.94 16.35 -5.27
C SER A 77 -12.00 16.91 -6.23
N PRO A 78 -11.65 17.87 -7.12
CA PRO A 78 -12.57 18.38 -8.13
C PRO A 78 -13.17 17.27 -9.01
N GLU A 79 -12.38 16.26 -9.36
CA GLU A 79 -12.78 15.10 -10.16
C GLU A 79 -13.78 14.22 -9.41
N LEU A 80 -13.55 14.01 -8.10
CA LEU A 80 -14.49 13.26 -7.27
C LEU A 80 -15.80 14.01 -7.12
N LEU A 81 -15.76 15.32 -6.82
CA LEU A 81 -16.94 16.17 -6.73
C LEU A 81 -17.79 16.14 -8.01
N ALA A 82 -17.14 16.17 -9.18
CA ALA A 82 -17.83 16.13 -10.47
C ALA A 82 -18.55 14.80 -10.74
N ARG A 83 -18.15 13.71 -10.07
CA ARG A 83 -18.72 12.37 -10.24
C ARG A 83 -19.78 12.02 -9.19
N LEU A 84 -19.90 12.82 -8.12
CA LEU A 84 -20.84 12.56 -7.04
C LEU A 84 -22.22 13.20 -7.33
N PRO A 85 -23.33 12.47 -7.09
CA PRO A 85 -24.67 13.03 -7.23
C PRO A 85 -24.90 14.24 -6.30
N ALA A 86 -25.58 15.28 -6.77
CA ALA A 86 -25.82 16.50 -5.97
C ALA A 86 -26.63 16.23 -4.69
N ASP A 87 -27.58 15.29 -4.76
CA ASP A 87 -28.38 14.82 -3.64
C ASP A 87 -27.57 13.98 -2.65
N PHE A 88 -26.49 13.32 -3.10
CA PHE A 88 -25.53 12.67 -2.22
C PHE A 88 -24.73 13.72 -1.43
N LEU A 89 -24.18 14.72 -2.11
CA LEU A 89 -23.42 15.82 -1.49
C LEU A 89 -24.25 16.59 -0.46
N GLN A 90 -25.52 16.85 -0.77
CA GLN A 90 -26.45 17.51 0.16
C GLN A 90 -26.72 16.67 1.41
N ARG A 91 -26.86 15.35 1.26
CA ARG A 91 -27.07 14.42 2.39
C ARG A 91 -25.82 14.25 3.26
N THR A 92 -24.63 14.51 2.73
CA THR A 92 -23.37 14.42 3.48
C THR A 92 -22.95 15.71 4.17
N ALA A 93 -23.52 16.86 3.80
CA ALA A 93 -23.12 18.17 4.33
C ALA A 93 -23.21 18.29 5.87
N ASP A 94 -24.25 17.70 6.46
CA ASP A 94 -24.48 17.73 7.91
C ASP A 94 -23.73 16.63 8.67
N ARG A 95 -23.03 15.71 7.97
CA ARG A 95 -22.32 14.59 8.61
C ARG A 95 -21.10 15.05 9.39
N TRP A 96 -20.69 14.20 10.34
CA TRP A 96 -19.41 14.34 11.00
C TRP A 96 -18.27 14.15 10.01
N THR A 97 -17.23 14.96 10.16
CA THR A 97 -16.01 14.85 9.36
C THR A 97 -14.79 14.76 10.27
N ILE A 98 -13.66 14.35 9.72
CA ILE A 98 -12.39 14.28 10.48
C ILE A 98 -12.09 15.65 11.10
N SER A 99 -12.16 16.71 10.28
CA SER A 99 -11.93 18.08 10.74
C SER A 99 -12.91 18.54 11.84
N LYS A 100 -14.21 18.19 11.74
CA LYS A 100 -15.21 18.54 12.77
C LYS A 100 -14.94 17.86 14.11
N VAL A 101 -14.51 16.59 14.10
CA VAL A 101 -14.20 15.85 15.33
C VAL A 101 -12.85 16.30 15.91
N ALA A 102 -11.84 16.54 15.08
CA ALA A 102 -10.54 17.07 15.51
C ALA A 102 -10.66 18.44 16.21
N ALA A 103 -11.64 19.26 15.84
CA ALA A 103 -11.92 20.54 16.49
C ALA A 103 -12.47 20.42 17.93
N LEU A 104 -12.98 19.25 18.33
CA LEU A 104 -13.41 18.97 19.69
C LEU A 104 -12.20 18.60 20.57
N ASN A 105 -12.17 19.07 21.81
CA ASN A 105 -11.19 18.58 22.78
C ASN A 105 -11.57 17.17 23.30
N THR A 106 -10.63 16.49 23.97
CA THR A 106 -10.81 15.11 24.42
C THR A 106 -12.02 14.94 25.33
N GLU A 107 -12.24 15.85 26.28
CA GLU A 107 -13.40 15.81 27.19
C GLU A 107 -14.73 15.99 26.45
N GLN A 108 -14.78 16.84 25.42
CA GLN A 108 -15.98 17.01 24.60
C GLN A 108 -16.32 15.75 23.81
N ILE A 109 -15.31 15.04 23.29
CA ILE A 109 -15.50 13.77 22.59
C ILE A 109 -16.03 12.72 23.57
N LEU A 110 -15.39 12.56 24.73
CA LEU A 110 -15.80 11.60 25.77
C LEU A 110 -17.21 11.90 26.31
N ALA A 111 -17.52 13.16 26.59
CA ALA A 111 -18.85 13.57 27.06
C ALA A 111 -19.94 13.25 26.03
N ARG A 112 -19.64 13.41 24.73
CA ARG A 112 -20.59 13.07 23.65
C ARG A 112 -20.78 11.56 23.54
N LEU A 113 -19.72 10.76 23.61
CA LEU A 113 -19.79 9.30 23.67
C LEU A 113 -20.63 8.84 24.88
N HIS A 114 -20.39 9.42 26.06
CA HIS A 114 -21.15 9.15 27.27
C HIS A 114 -22.65 9.48 27.12
N ALA A 115 -23.01 10.57 26.42
CA ALA A 115 -24.40 10.92 26.16
C ALA A 115 -25.14 9.86 25.31
N PHE A 116 -24.42 9.06 24.52
CA PHE A 116 -24.96 7.91 23.79
C PHE A 116 -24.92 6.60 24.57
N GLY A 117 -24.43 6.61 25.82
CA GLY A 117 -24.32 5.44 26.68
C GLY A 117 -23.01 4.67 26.52
N VAL A 118 -21.98 5.25 25.88
CA VAL A 118 -20.63 4.67 25.82
C VAL A 118 -19.84 5.17 27.03
N ALA A 119 -19.63 4.31 28.01
CA ALA A 119 -18.72 4.58 29.12
C ALA A 119 -17.29 4.16 28.71
N VAL A 120 -16.44 5.14 28.45
CA VAL A 120 -15.01 4.92 28.17
C VAL A 120 -14.21 6.06 28.76
N SER A 121 -13.13 5.75 29.48
CA SER A 121 -12.13 6.72 29.89
C SER A 121 -10.93 6.72 28.93
N ALA A 122 -10.10 7.77 28.98
CA ALA A 122 -8.86 7.80 28.19
C ALA A 122 -7.89 6.66 28.60
N GLU A 123 -7.86 6.30 29.88
CA GLU A 123 -7.04 5.20 30.40
C GLU A 123 -7.53 3.85 29.88
N GLU A 124 -8.84 3.60 29.98
CA GLU A 124 -9.47 2.38 29.43
C GLU A 124 -9.32 2.28 27.92
N PHE A 125 -9.36 3.41 27.20
CA PHE A 125 -9.11 3.45 25.77
C PHE A 125 -7.67 3.03 25.45
N ARG A 126 -6.69 3.50 26.24
CA ARG A 126 -5.28 3.15 26.06
C ARG A 126 -4.99 1.68 26.31
N ASP A 127 -5.61 1.12 27.34
CA ASP A 127 -5.36 -0.26 27.78
C ASP A 127 -6.15 -1.29 26.95
N ARG A 128 -7.01 -0.85 26.02
CA ARG A 128 -7.83 -1.72 25.19
C ARG A 128 -7.00 -2.51 24.15
N ASN A 129 -7.26 -3.81 24.12
CA ASN A 129 -6.87 -4.83 23.15
C ASN A 129 -5.52 -4.63 22.41
N PRO A 130 -4.45 -5.34 22.81
CA PRO A 130 -3.14 -5.28 22.14
C PRO A 130 -3.14 -5.83 20.70
N SER A 131 -4.23 -6.45 20.25
CA SER A 131 -4.35 -7.07 18.92
C SER A 131 -5.24 -6.31 17.93
N VAL A 132 -5.84 -5.18 18.32
CA VAL A 132 -6.66 -4.34 17.42
C VAL A 132 -5.77 -3.28 16.76
N TRP A 133 -5.89 -3.12 15.44
CA TRP A 133 -5.13 -2.11 14.69
C TRP A 133 -5.98 -0.98 14.14
N SER A 134 -7.30 -1.18 13.98
CA SER A 134 -8.23 -0.14 13.53
C SER A 134 -8.84 0.57 14.73
N ALA A 135 -8.72 1.89 14.78
CA ALA A 135 -9.45 2.68 15.75
C ALA A 135 -10.95 2.70 15.41
N TRP A 136 -11.28 2.66 14.11
CA TRP A 136 -12.67 2.63 13.65
C TRP A 136 -13.42 1.40 14.15
N GLU A 137 -12.80 0.22 14.15
CA GLU A 137 -13.37 -1.02 14.70
C GLU A 137 -13.78 -0.87 16.17
N ILE A 138 -13.05 -0.07 16.96
CA ILE A 138 -13.45 0.25 18.34
C ILE A 138 -14.73 1.08 18.36
N GLY A 139 -14.84 2.07 17.47
CA GLY A 139 -16.05 2.86 17.30
C GLY A 139 -17.26 2.01 16.90
N GLU A 140 -17.07 1.05 16.00
CA GLU A 140 -18.12 0.09 15.61
C GLU A 140 -18.55 -0.80 16.78
N GLN A 141 -17.61 -1.27 17.61
CA GLN A 141 -17.93 -2.03 18.82
C GLN A 141 -18.79 -1.22 19.78
N TRP A 142 -18.46 0.06 20.02
CA TRP A 142 -19.29 0.94 20.83
C TRP A 142 -20.70 1.09 20.23
N LEU A 143 -20.78 1.32 18.92
CA LEU A 143 -22.05 1.45 18.22
C LEU A 143 -22.89 0.18 18.35
N ASP A 144 -22.29 -1.00 18.34
CA ASP A 144 -22.97 -2.29 18.52
C ASP A 144 -23.49 -2.48 19.94
N GLU A 145 -22.73 -2.07 20.96
CA GLU A 145 -23.02 -2.24 22.38
C GLU A 145 -24.13 -1.31 22.91
N ILE A 146 -24.28 -0.10 22.35
CA ILE A 146 -25.29 0.85 22.82
C ILE A 146 -26.72 0.40 22.51
N VAL A 147 -27.61 0.60 23.49
CA VAL A 147 -29.02 0.20 23.41
C VAL A 147 -29.83 1.09 22.47
N ARG A 148 -29.66 2.42 22.57
CA ARG A 148 -30.35 3.39 21.73
C ARG A 148 -29.45 3.74 20.55
N LYS A 149 -29.80 3.25 19.36
CA LYS A 149 -29.04 3.56 18.15
C LYS A 149 -29.14 5.06 17.78
N PRO A 150 -28.03 5.68 17.37
CA PRO A 150 -27.98 7.09 16.99
C PRO A 150 -28.69 7.32 15.65
N THR A 151 -28.75 8.58 15.22
CA THR A 151 -29.19 8.89 13.86
C THR A 151 -28.11 8.49 12.86
N PHE A 152 -28.47 8.29 11.59
CA PHE A 152 -27.51 8.01 10.52
C PHE A 152 -26.41 9.09 10.38
N VAL A 153 -26.71 10.33 10.78
CA VAL A 153 -25.74 11.44 10.80
C VAL A 153 -24.71 11.25 11.92
N ASP A 154 -25.14 10.75 13.08
CA ASP A 154 -24.31 10.56 14.27
C ASP A 154 -23.59 9.19 14.30
N GLU A 155 -23.91 8.24 13.42
CA GLU A 155 -23.22 6.93 13.37
C GLU A 155 -21.71 7.08 13.10
N ASP A 156 -21.33 7.92 12.14
CA ASP A 156 -19.92 8.15 11.78
C ASP A 156 -19.12 8.77 12.94
N PHE A 157 -19.80 9.45 13.88
CA PHE A 157 -19.14 10.06 15.03
C PHE A 157 -18.37 9.03 15.87
N PHE A 158 -18.88 7.80 16.01
CA PHE A 158 -18.27 6.80 16.86
C PHE A 158 -16.90 6.35 16.31
N GLY A 159 -16.82 6.07 15.02
CA GLY A 159 -15.57 5.73 14.35
C GLY A 159 -14.59 6.89 14.35
N LEU A 160 -15.05 8.10 14.00
CA LEU A 160 -14.21 9.30 13.99
C LEU A 160 -13.70 9.68 15.38
N ALA A 161 -14.55 9.57 16.40
CA ALA A 161 -14.17 9.79 17.80
C ALA A 161 -13.11 8.80 18.23
N ALA A 162 -13.25 7.51 17.90
CA ALA A 162 -12.25 6.51 18.22
C ALA A 162 -10.91 6.82 17.53
N CYS A 163 -10.90 7.18 16.24
CA CYS A 163 -9.70 7.60 15.52
C CYS A 163 -9.02 8.81 16.18
N GLU A 164 -9.79 9.85 16.51
CA GLU A 164 -9.25 11.07 17.11
C GLU A 164 -8.73 10.84 18.54
N LEU A 165 -9.45 10.05 19.36
CA LEU A 165 -8.99 9.65 20.69
C LEU A 165 -7.71 8.83 20.59
N TRP A 166 -7.62 7.90 19.65
CA TRP A 166 -6.42 7.09 19.43
C TRP A 166 -5.20 7.95 19.11
N LYS A 167 -5.34 8.88 18.16
CA LYS A 167 -4.29 9.84 17.79
C LYS A 167 -3.74 10.60 19.00
N ARG A 168 -4.59 10.95 19.96
CA ARG A 168 -4.23 11.76 21.15
C ARG A 168 -3.69 10.92 22.30
N VAL A 169 -4.26 9.75 22.53
CA VAL A 169 -4.05 8.97 23.77
C VAL A 169 -3.05 7.83 23.59
N CYS A 170 -2.89 7.35 22.35
CA CYS A 170 -2.01 6.23 21.98
C CYS A 170 -1.06 6.56 20.82
N PRO A 171 -0.37 7.72 20.80
CA PRO A 171 0.45 8.12 19.65
C PRO A 171 1.62 7.16 19.37
N GLU A 172 2.14 6.49 20.40
CA GLU A 172 3.23 5.52 20.30
C GLU A 172 2.83 4.19 19.64
N ARG A 173 1.53 3.92 19.51
CA ARG A 173 1.00 2.75 18.82
C ARG A 173 0.00 3.22 17.76
N PRO A 174 0.45 3.76 16.62
CA PRO A 174 -0.44 4.37 15.64
C PRO A 174 -1.55 3.43 15.17
N SER A 175 -2.75 3.92 14.88
CA SER A 175 -3.81 3.07 14.31
C SER A 175 -3.58 2.84 12.81
N MET A 176 -4.33 1.91 12.21
CA MET A 176 -4.37 1.68 10.76
C MET A 176 -4.78 2.94 10.01
N GLU A 177 -5.74 3.71 10.54
CA GLU A 177 -6.18 4.98 9.96
C GLU A 177 -5.08 6.04 9.99
N MET A 178 -4.24 6.07 11.04
CA MET A 178 -3.08 6.97 11.08
C MET A 178 -2.03 6.60 10.03
N LEU A 179 -1.79 5.30 9.84
CA LEU A 179 -0.88 4.82 8.79
C LEU A 179 -1.42 5.17 7.41
N ASP A 180 -2.72 5.01 7.20
CA ASP A 180 -3.37 5.40 5.95
C ASP A 180 -3.26 6.92 5.71
N ASP A 181 -3.52 7.74 6.73
CA ASP A 181 -3.34 9.19 6.62
C ASP A 181 -1.90 9.55 6.19
N TRP A 182 -0.88 9.02 6.87
CA TRP A 182 0.52 9.28 6.50
C TRP A 182 0.89 8.75 5.12
N MET A 183 0.34 7.60 4.74
CA MET A 183 0.53 7.03 3.40
C MET A 183 0.01 7.98 2.33
N GLN A 184 -1.18 8.53 2.54
CA GLN A 184 -1.81 9.43 1.59
C GLN A 184 -1.17 10.83 1.60
N ASP A 185 -0.80 11.35 2.77
CA ASP A 185 -0.03 12.59 2.90
C ASP A 185 1.32 12.50 2.16
N GLY A 186 1.90 11.28 2.06
CA GLY A 186 3.09 11.04 1.23
C GLY A 186 2.82 11.13 -0.27
N TYR A 187 1.63 10.72 -0.74
CA TYR A 187 1.23 10.98 -2.14
C TYR A 187 1.02 12.47 -2.38
N ASP A 188 0.37 13.18 -1.47
CA ASP A 188 0.19 14.65 -1.57
C ASP A 188 1.55 15.37 -1.64
N ALA A 189 2.53 14.93 -0.84
CA ALA A 189 3.90 15.44 -0.88
C ALA A 189 4.58 15.13 -2.23
N LYS A 190 4.42 13.91 -2.75
CA LYS A 190 4.96 13.51 -4.06
C LYS A 190 4.37 14.35 -5.19
N GLU A 191 3.05 14.56 -5.22
CA GLU A 191 2.38 15.41 -6.21
C GLU A 191 2.82 16.88 -6.13
N SER A 192 3.16 17.35 -4.92
CA SER A 192 3.70 18.69 -4.69
C SER A 192 5.20 18.82 -5.02
N GLY A 193 5.87 17.74 -5.39
CA GLY A 193 7.30 17.70 -5.68
C GLY A 193 8.22 17.68 -4.45
N ASP A 194 7.66 17.47 -3.25
CA ASP A 194 8.42 17.36 -2.00
C ASP A 194 8.80 15.88 -1.72
N THR A 195 9.79 15.41 -2.48
CA THR A 195 10.28 14.03 -2.41
C THR A 195 10.82 13.67 -1.01
N ALA A 196 11.42 14.63 -0.29
CA ALA A 196 11.95 14.38 1.04
C ALA A 196 10.85 14.06 2.06
N THR A 197 9.81 14.90 2.13
CA THR A 197 8.65 14.65 3.00
C THR A 197 7.92 13.37 2.63
N CYS A 198 7.77 13.08 1.33
CA CYS A 198 7.19 11.83 0.83
C CYS A 198 7.93 10.59 1.38
N ILE A 199 9.25 10.54 1.21
CA ILE A 199 10.08 9.43 1.69
C ILE A 199 9.98 9.28 3.21
N ASP A 200 10.02 10.39 3.96
CA ASP A 200 9.97 10.36 5.42
C ASP A 200 8.62 9.83 5.95
N LEU A 201 7.50 10.29 5.36
CA LEU A 201 6.18 9.79 5.72
C LEU A 201 6.02 8.31 5.38
N TRP A 202 6.43 7.90 4.19
CA TRP A 202 6.27 6.51 3.76
C TRP A 202 7.19 5.54 4.50
N LEU A 203 8.42 5.92 4.82
CA LEU A 203 9.28 5.08 5.67
C LEU A 203 8.78 5.00 7.11
N ARG A 204 8.16 6.07 7.63
CA ARG A 204 7.45 6.02 8.92
C ARG A 204 6.32 5.00 8.89
N VAL A 205 5.54 4.94 7.80
CA VAL A 205 4.51 3.91 7.62
C VAL A 205 5.14 2.52 7.60
N TRP A 206 6.21 2.32 6.82
CA TRP A 206 6.90 1.03 6.73
C TRP A 206 7.43 0.55 8.09
N ASP A 207 8.07 1.42 8.87
CA ASP A 207 8.61 1.06 10.18
C ASP A 207 7.53 0.54 11.12
N VAL A 208 6.36 1.19 11.12
CA VAL A 208 5.23 0.73 11.93
C VAL A 208 4.65 -0.57 11.38
N LEU A 209 4.48 -0.72 10.06
CA LEU A 209 4.00 -1.95 9.44
C LEU A 209 4.91 -3.14 9.77
N ARG A 210 6.22 -2.97 9.59
CA ARG A 210 7.22 -4.00 9.88
C ARG A 210 7.12 -4.52 11.32
N SER A 211 6.81 -3.66 12.29
CA SER A 211 6.61 -4.09 13.68
C SER A 211 5.37 -4.99 13.90
N ARG A 212 4.43 -5.00 12.95
CA ARG A 212 3.19 -5.79 12.99
C ARG A 212 3.25 -7.06 12.14
N LEU A 213 4.18 -7.11 11.18
CA LEU A 213 4.34 -8.26 10.31
C LEU A 213 4.89 -9.46 11.09
N THR A 214 4.44 -10.64 10.71
CA THR A 214 4.89 -11.91 11.30
C THR A 214 5.69 -12.70 10.27
N PRO A 215 6.54 -13.67 10.69
CA PRO A 215 7.27 -14.52 9.76
C PRO A 215 6.39 -15.38 8.83
N GLN A 216 5.10 -15.51 9.15
CA GLN A 216 4.11 -16.24 8.35
C GLN A 216 3.47 -15.39 7.26
N MET A 217 3.61 -14.07 7.31
CA MET A 217 3.07 -13.14 6.29
C MET A 217 4.09 -13.02 5.15
N ARG A 218 4.02 -13.90 4.17
CA ARG A 218 5.08 -14.12 3.17
C ARG A 218 4.75 -13.56 1.78
N CYS A 219 3.57 -12.97 1.60
CA CYS A 219 3.21 -12.11 0.48
C CYS A 219 2.48 -10.85 0.98
N CYS A 220 2.33 -9.82 0.13
CA CYS A 220 1.71 -8.56 0.54
C CYS A 220 0.25 -8.72 1.01
N ASP A 221 -0.50 -9.66 0.43
CA ASP A 221 -1.89 -9.94 0.80
C ASP A 221 -2.02 -10.55 2.22
N ASP A 222 -0.99 -11.22 2.72
CA ASP A 222 -0.99 -11.75 4.08
C ASP A 222 -0.98 -10.64 5.15
N ALA A 223 -0.59 -9.41 4.77
CA ALA A 223 -0.55 -8.26 5.66
C ALA A 223 -1.92 -7.58 5.86
N LEU A 224 -2.96 -7.98 5.11
CA LEU A 224 -4.32 -7.43 5.22
C LEU A 224 -4.87 -7.37 6.65
N PRO A 225 -4.64 -8.36 7.54
CA PRO A 225 -5.10 -8.29 8.93
C PRO A 225 -4.44 -7.19 9.78
N VAL A 226 -3.26 -6.69 9.38
CA VAL A 226 -2.54 -5.64 10.12
C VAL A 226 -2.58 -4.29 9.43
N PHE A 227 -2.87 -4.28 8.14
CA PHE A 227 -3.08 -3.08 7.35
C PHE A 227 -3.98 -3.35 6.14
N ASN A 228 -5.11 -2.64 6.10
CA ASN A 228 -6.05 -2.66 4.99
C ASN A 228 -6.37 -1.20 4.60
N GLY A 229 -5.33 -0.52 4.13
CA GLY A 229 -5.30 0.89 3.75
C GLY A 229 -6.01 1.21 2.43
N THR A 230 -5.96 2.48 2.03
CA THR A 230 -6.46 2.97 0.75
C THR A 230 -5.64 2.39 -0.40
N GLN A 231 -4.33 2.26 -0.22
CA GLN A 231 -3.46 1.64 -1.21
C GLN A 231 -3.26 0.14 -0.97
N SER A 232 -3.09 -0.58 -2.08
CA SER A 232 -2.52 -1.92 -2.06
C SER A 232 -1.07 -1.85 -1.56
N LEU A 233 -0.74 -2.66 -0.56
CA LEU A 233 0.64 -2.76 -0.05
C LEU A 233 1.63 -3.16 -1.15
N PHE A 234 1.20 -4.04 -2.06
CA PHE A 234 1.99 -4.46 -3.22
C PHE A 234 2.37 -3.28 -4.12
N ASN A 235 1.42 -2.40 -4.44
CA ASN A 235 1.70 -1.22 -5.27
C ASN A 235 2.50 -0.17 -4.50
N TRP A 236 2.07 0.13 -3.27
CA TRP A 236 2.67 1.19 -2.48
C TRP A 236 4.14 0.92 -2.11
N THR A 237 4.52 -0.34 -1.85
CA THR A 237 5.92 -0.69 -1.59
C THR A 237 6.81 -0.38 -2.80
N GLN A 238 6.32 -0.58 -4.02
CA GLN A 238 7.03 -0.24 -5.25
C GLN A 238 7.09 1.29 -5.47
N ASP A 239 6.01 2.01 -5.15
CA ASP A 239 6.00 3.48 -5.18
C ASP A 239 7.06 4.06 -4.23
N LEU A 240 7.19 3.49 -3.03
CA LEU A 240 8.20 3.86 -2.05
C LEU A 240 9.62 3.53 -2.54
N ALA A 241 9.85 2.34 -3.12
CA ALA A 241 11.14 2.00 -3.71
C ALA A 241 11.56 3.01 -4.79
N ASN A 242 10.62 3.39 -5.67
CA ASN A 242 10.86 4.39 -6.70
C ASN A 242 11.17 5.77 -6.12
N ALA A 243 10.39 6.24 -5.13
CA ALA A 243 10.66 7.52 -4.47
C ALA A 243 12.05 7.52 -3.79
N LEU A 244 12.44 6.40 -3.18
CA LEU A 244 13.77 6.23 -2.58
C LEU A 244 14.89 6.29 -3.62
N LEU A 245 14.70 5.68 -4.80
CA LEU A 245 15.67 5.74 -5.91
C LEU A 245 15.81 7.18 -6.43
N GLU A 246 14.70 7.87 -6.64
CA GLU A 246 14.69 9.29 -7.03
C GLU A 246 15.41 10.16 -6.00
N GLY A 247 15.13 9.95 -4.70
CA GLY A 247 15.82 10.66 -3.62
C GLY A 247 17.31 10.33 -3.54
N ALA A 248 17.70 9.09 -3.84
CA ALA A 248 19.07 8.61 -3.77
C ALA A 248 19.98 9.20 -4.85
N ASP A 249 19.43 9.71 -5.95
CA ASP A 249 20.20 10.45 -6.96
C ASP A 249 20.67 11.82 -6.44
N VAL A 250 20.08 12.34 -5.35
CA VAL A 250 20.40 13.65 -4.76
C VAL A 250 20.99 13.55 -3.35
N ASP A 251 20.46 12.66 -2.51
CA ASP A 251 20.93 12.41 -1.14
C ASP A 251 21.25 10.94 -0.93
N ARG A 252 22.53 10.64 -0.73
CA ARG A 252 23.06 9.31 -0.43
C ARG A 252 22.33 8.63 0.75
N ARG A 253 21.82 9.37 1.73
CA ARG A 253 21.06 8.80 2.86
C ARG A 253 19.81 8.06 2.39
N CYS A 254 19.21 8.47 1.28
CA CYS A 254 18.09 7.75 0.67
C CYS A 254 18.53 6.39 0.14
N ALA A 255 19.75 6.26 -0.39
CA ALA A 255 20.30 4.98 -0.82
C ALA A 255 20.48 4.01 0.35
N GLU A 256 21.05 4.47 1.47
CA GLU A 256 21.20 3.65 2.69
C GLU A 256 19.85 3.17 3.25
N ARG A 257 18.84 4.04 3.23
CA ARG A 257 17.47 3.71 3.63
C ARG A 257 16.82 2.74 2.65
N GLY A 258 17.04 2.94 1.34
CA GLY A 258 16.59 2.07 0.26
C GLY A 258 17.16 0.65 0.35
N ILE A 259 18.44 0.50 0.66
CA ILE A 259 19.07 -0.82 0.90
C ILE A 259 18.32 -1.57 2.00
N ARG A 260 18.10 -0.94 3.16
CA ARG A 260 17.39 -1.56 4.28
C ARG A 260 15.96 -1.92 3.90
N PHE A 261 15.25 -1.01 3.25
CA PHE A 261 13.87 -1.22 2.81
C PHE A 261 13.76 -2.39 1.84
N ALA A 262 14.57 -2.42 0.77
CA ALA A 262 14.55 -3.50 -0.22
C ALA A 262 14.93 -4.86 0.40
N GLN A 263 15.90 -4.89 1.33
CA GLN A 263 16.23 -6.10 2.09
C GLN A 263 15.07 -6.58 2.95
N ASP A 264 14.41 -5.67 3.69
CA ASP A 264 13.24 -6.01 4.51
C ASP A 264 12.12 -6.59 3.63
N ILE A 265 11.86 -6.01 2.45
CA ILE A 265 10.85 -6.49 1.51
C ILE A 265 11.16 -7.90 0.99
N VAL A 266 12.38 -8.12 0.48
CA VAL A 266 12.80 -9.43 -0.05
C VAL A 266 12.79 -10.51 1.05
N TRP A 267 13.15 -10.14 2.27
CA TRP A 267 13.13 -11.05 3.41
C TRP A 267 11.71 -11.37 3.88
N GLN A 268 10.85 -10.36 3.96
CA GLN A 268 9.50 -10.49 4.52
C GLN A 268 8.51 -11.10 3.54
N PHE A 269 8.63 -10.82 2.24
CA PHE A 269 7.69 -11.27 1.21
C PHE A 269 8.32 -12.22 0.16
N PRO A 270 8.97 -13.33 0.57
CA PRO A 270 9.66 -14.22 -0.36
C PRO A 270 8.72 -15.06 -1.23
N ASP A 271 7.44 -15.17 -0.88
CA ASP A 271 6.43 -15.94 -1.63
C ASP A 271 5.58 -15.05 -2.54
N GLN A 272 5.92 -13.75 -2.65
CA GLN A 272 5.35 -12.86 -3.67
C GLN A 272 5.80 -13.32 -5.07
N ASP A 273 5.11 -12.86 -6.11
CA ASP A 273 5.43 -13.24 -7.48
C ASP A 273 6.89 -12.90 -7.86
N GLU A 274 7.44 -13.73 -8.74
CA GLU A 274 8.84 -13.66 -9.16
C GLU A 274 9.26 -12.26 -9.61
N LEU A 275 8.41 -11.59 -10.39
CA LEU A 275 8.69 -10.27 -10.93
C LEU A 275 8.82 -9.23 -9.81
N TYR A 276 7.93 -9.27 -8.82
CA TYR A 276 8.03 -8.40 -7.65
C TYR A 276 9.34 -8.61 -6.89
N VAL A 277 9.69 -9.86 -6.56
CA VAL A 277 10.93 -10.15 -5.82
C VAL A 277 12.16 -9.75 -6.64
N MET A 278 12.15 -10.02 -7.95
CA MET A 278 13.22 -9.62 -8.88
C MET A 278 13.36 -8.10 -8.96
N ASN A 279 12.26 -7.34 -9.01
CA ASN A 279 12.26 -5.88 -9.01
C ASN A 279 12.97 -5.33 -7.77
N PHE A 280 12.58 -5.78 -6.57
CA PHE A 280 13.21 -5.31 -5.34
C PHE A 280 14.70 -5.70 -5.21
N ARG A 281 15.08 -6.88 -5.71
CA ARG A 281 16.50 -7.26 -5.76
C ARG A 281 17.28 -6.42 -6.79
N CYS A 282 16.67 -6.05 -7.92
CA CYS A 282 17.27 -5.10 -8.87
C CYS A 282 17.43 -3.71 -8.24
N ASP A 283 16.41 -3.23 -7.53
CA ASP A 283 16.45 -1.95 -6.82
C ASP A 283 17.51 -1.96 -5.71
N LEU A 284 17.68 -3.08 -5.00
CA LEU A 284 18.77 -3.26 -4.05
C LEU A 284 20.15 -3.07 -4.72
N GLY A 285 20.35 -3.65 -5.91
CA GLY A 285 21.56 -3.41 -6.71
C GLY A 285 21.76 -1.93 -7.02
N ARG A 286 20.72 -1.26 -7.54
CA ARG A 286 20.70 0.18 -7.85
C ARG A 286 21.00 1.06 -6.63
N PHE A 287 20.48 0.70 -5.46
CA PHE A 287 20.78 1.43 -4.22
C PHE A 287 22.23 1.29 -3.79
N TYR A 288 22.86 0.11 -3.95
CA TYR A 288 24.29 -0.04 -3.65
C TYR A 288 25.18 0.82 -4.55
N PHE A 289 24.85 0.97 -5.84
CA PHE A 289 25.57 1.90 -6.72
C PHE A 289 25.45 3.35 -6.23
N ARG A 290 24.24 3.81 -5.87
CA ARG A 290 23.98 5.15 -5.34
C ARG A 290 24.61 5.37 -3.96
N ASP A 291 24.72 4.33 -3.14
CA ASP A 291 25.47 4.31 -1.88
C ASP A 291 26.98 4.21 -2.11
N GLY A 292 27.50 4.30 -3.35
CA GLY A 292 28.94 4.24 -3.61
C GLY A 292 29.60 2.92 -3.23
N ARG A 293 28.84 1.82 -3.26
CA ARG A 293 29.28 0.44 -3.05
C ARG A 293 29.05 -0.40 -4.32
N PRO A 294 29.64 -0.02 -5.46
CA PRO A 294 29.33 -0.61 -6.76
C PRO A 294 29.68 -2.10 -6.84
N GLN A 295 30.66 -2.59 -6.07
CA GLN A 295 30.99 -4.02 -6.02
C GLN A 295 29.85 -4.85 -5.43
N ASP A 296 29.17 -4.33 -4.41
CA ASP A 296 28.02 -5.00 -3.79
C ASP A 296 26.80 -4.94 -4.71
N GLY A 297 26.59 -3.79 -5.38
CA GLY A 297 25.51 -3.64 -6.36
C GLY A 297 25.67 -4.57 -7.56
N GLU A 298 26.90 -4.68 -8.08
CA GLU A 298 27.22 -5.62 -9.15
C GLU A 298 27.03 -7.07 -8.69
N ALA A 299 27.51 -7.45 -7.51
CA ALA A 299 27.37 -8.81 -7.00
C ALA A 299 25.88 -9.22 -6.94
N VAL A 300 25.03 -8.36 -6.37
CA VAL A 300 23.58 -8.59 -6.32
C VAL A 300 22.99 -8.80 -7.73
N LEU A 301 23.33 -7.93 -8.68
CA LEU A 301 22.79 -8.01 -10.04
C LEU A 301 23.32 -9.22 -10.83
N ARG A 302 24.55 -9.67 -10.56
CA ARG A 302 25.08 -10.91 -11.15
C ARG A 302 24.42 -12.15 -10.57
N ASP A 303 24.20 -12.20 -9.26
CA ASP A 303 23.45 -13.30 -8.64
C ASP A 303 22.03 -13.38 -9.21
N LEU A 304 21.39 -12.23 -9.48
CA LEU A 304 20.11 -12.17 -10.18
C LEU A 304 20.17 -12.69 -11.62
N ILE A 305 21.23 -12.38 -12.36
CA ILE A 305 21.45 -12.91 -13.71
C ILE A 305 21.56 -14.44 -13.67
N ASP A 306 22.24 -15.00 -12.67
CA ASP A 306 22.39 -16.45 -12.50
C ASP A 306 21.07 -17.12 -12.09
N ASP A 307 20.28 -16.47 -11.23
CA ASP A 307 18.96 -16.96 -10.80
C ASP A 307 17.90 -16.86 -11.91
N TYR A 308 17.95 -15.79 -12.72
CA TYR A 308 16.97 -15.46 -13.76
C TYR A 308 17.62 -15.22 -15.12
N PRO A 309 18.34 -16.20 -15.70
CA PRO A 309 19.10 -15.99 -16.93
C PRO A 309 18.20 -15.72 -18.14
N HIS A 310 16.91 -16.05 -18.06
CA HIS A 310 15.92 -15.82 -19.11
C HIS A 310 15.28 -14.42 -19.07
N ARG A 311 15.55 -13.62 -18.03
CA ARG A 311 14.99 -12.27 -17.84
C ARG A 311 16.00 -11.21 -18.22
N ALA A 312 15.60 -10.25 -19.05
CA ALA A 312 16.47 -9.18 -19.54
C ALA A 312 16.73 -8.09 -18.49
N GLN A 313 15.84 -7.94 -17.49
CA GLN A 313 15.90 -6.85 -16.50
C GLN A 313 17.24 -6.77 -15.75
N PRO A 314 17.76 -7.83 -15.11
CA PRO A 314 19.02 -7.75 -14.37
C PRO A 314 20.20 -7.33 -15.26
N TYR A 315 20.27 -7.84 -16.50
CA TYR A 315 21.28 -7.44 -17.48
C TYR A 315 21.17 -5.96 -17.85
N GLY A 316 19.95 -5.51 -18.16
CA GLY A 316 19.67 -4.12 -18.52
C GLY A 316 20.04 -3.16 -17.40
N VAL A 317 19.65 -3.48 -16.15
CA VAL A 317 19.98 -2.67 -14.97
C VAL A 317 21.49 -2.61 -14.76
N LEU A 318 22.21 -3.74 -14.78
CA LEU A 318 23.65 -3.76 -14.55
C LEU A 318 24.42 -2.99 -15.65
N ALA A 319 24.00 -3.13 -16.91
CA ALA A 319 24.59 -2.39 -18.01
C ALA A 319 24.33 -0.88 -17.90
N ASP A 320 23.14 -0.49 -17.47
CA ASP A 320 22.75 0.90 -17.22
C ASP A 320 23.64 1.51 -16.12
N GLU A 321 23.87 0.80 -15.01
CA GLU A 321 24.73 1.22 -13.90
C GLU A 321 26.23 1.29 -14.25
N PHE A 322 26.72 0.49 -15.21
CA PHE A 322 28.08 0.65 -15.74
C PHE A 322 28.20 1.77 -16.78
N GLY A 323 27.15 2.03 -17.55
CA GLY A 323 27.19 2.88 -18.73
C GLY A 323 26.38 4.16 -18.57
N LEU A 324 25.15 4.12 -19.09
CA LEU A 324 24.32 5.31 -19.31
C LEU A 324 23.93 6.05 -18.04
N PHE A 325 23.86 5.34 -16.91
CA PHE A 325 23.47 5.85 -15.60
C PHE A 325 24.59 5.68 -14.57
N ALA A 326 25.84 5.55 -15.02
CA ALA A 326 26.97 5.35 -14.13
C ALA A 326 27.12 6.50 -13.12
N HIS A 327 27.19 6.14 -11.84
CA HIS A 327 27.52 7.04 -10.74
C HIS A 327 29.05 7.26 -10.66
N GLY A 328 29.62 7.84 -11.72
CA GLY A 328 31.06 8.02 -11.88
C GLY A 328 31.47 8.07 -13.35
N GLN A 329 32.71 7.67 -13.63
CA GLN A 329 33.18 7.51 -15.01
C GLN A 329 32.50 6.28 -15.64
N PRO A 330 31.75 6.42 -16.75
CA PRO A 330 31.11 5.28 -17.40
C PRO A 330 32.12 4.27 -17.93
N ASP A 331 31.84 2.99 -17.71
CA ASP A 331 32.53 1.83 -18.27
C ASP A 331 31.65 1.16 -19.34
N TYR A 332 31.64 1.75 -20.53
CA TYR A 332 30.89 1.20 -21.65
C TYR A 332 31.42 -0.15 -22.13
N ALA A 333 32.67 -0.53 -21.81
CA ALA A 333 33.18 -1.85 -22.19
C ALA A 333 32.45 -2.94 -21.40
N ARG A 334 32.35 -2.79 -20.08
CA ARG A 334 31.61 -3.71 -19.22
C ARG A 334 30.11 -3.70 -19.47
N ALA A 335 29.53 -2.52 -19.76
CA ALA A 335 28.13 -2.43 -20.15
C ALA A 335 27.85 -3.25 -21.44
N ILE A 336 28.72 -3.14 -22.45
CA ILE A 336 28.63 -3.92 -23.70
C ILE A 336 28.73 -5.42 -23.41
N GLU A 337 29.68 -5.85 -22.58
CA GLU A 337 29.85 -7.27 -22.23
C GLU A 337 28.58 -7.87 -21.61
N VAL A 338 27.94 -7.15 -20.69
CA VAL A 338 26.68 -7.59 -20.05
C VAL A 338 25.54 -7.68 -21.06
N LEU A 339 25.42 -6.71 -21.97
CA LEU A 339 24.37 -6.70 -22.99
C LEU A 339 24.59 -7.76 -24.07
N GLU A 340 25.84 -8.03 -24.45
CA GLU A 340 26.18 -9.13 -25.36
C GLU A 340 25.90 -10.49 -24.73
N LEU A 341 26.17 -10.65 -23.42
CA LEU A 341 25.79 -11.85 -22.68
C LEU A 341 24.27 -12.07 -22.72
N ALA A 342 23.48 -11.02 -22.52
CA ALA A 342 22.02 -11.08 -22.59
C ALA A 342 21.47 -11.42 -23.98
N LEU A 343 22.22 -11.16 -25.06
CA LEU A 343 21.82 -11.54 -26.44
C LEU A 343 22.35 -12.92 -26.84
N ALA A 344 23.43 -13.38 -26.23
CA ALA A 344 23.96 -14.72 -26.43
C ALA A 344 23.09 -15.78 -25.71
N TYR A 345 22.48 -15.41 -24.59
CA TYR A 345 21.44 -16.19 -23.94
C TYR A 345 20.06 -15.73 -24.46
N PRO A 346 19.12 -16.61 -24.83
CA PRO A 346 17.83 -16.20 -25.38
C PRO A 346 16.91 -15.65 -24.28
N VAL A 347 17.20 -14.45 -23.75
CA VAL A 347 16.31 -13.76 -22.80
C VAL A 347 14.96 -13.47 -23.47
N GLU A 348 13.87 -13.74 -22.77
CA GLU A 348 12.53 -13.80 -23.35
C GLU A 348 11.97 -12.41 -23.68
N ASP A 349 12.40 -11.39 -22.94
CA ASP A 349 11.89 -10.01 -22.94
C ASP A 349 12.95 -8.98 -23.37
N ALA A 350 13.92 -9.40 -24.21
CA ALA A 350 15.03 -8.56 -24.67
C ALA A 350 14.58 -7.23 -25.30
N ASN A 351 13.48 -7.26 -26.05
CA ASN A 351 12.94 -6.10 -26.75
C ASN A 351 12.20 -5.15 -25.81
N ASP A 352 11.46 -5.68 -24.84
CA ASP A 352 10.75 -4.89 -23.84
C ASP A 352 11.76 -4.11 -22.99
N TRP A 353 12.90 -4.75 -22.68
CA TRP A 353 14.06 -4.13 -22.05
C TRP A 353 15.04 -3.47 -23.02
N SER A 354 14.67 -3.27 -24.29
CA SER A 354 15.46 -2.52 -25.28
C SER A 354 16.96 -2.90 -25.31
N ILE A 355 17.30 -4.17 -25.07
CA ILE A 355 18.68 -4.65 -24.95
C ILE A 355 19.51 -4.34 -26.21
N PRO A 356 19.02 -4.60 -27.45
CA PRO A 356 19.77 -4.24 -28.66
C PRO A 356 20.06 -2.74 -28.78
N ARG A 357 19.07 -1.89 -28.43
CA ARG A 357 19.22 -0.44 -28.49
C ARG A 357 20.25 0.07 -27.47
N ARG A 358 20.19 -0.43 -26.23
CA ARG A 358 21.19 -0.12 -25.18
C ARG A 358 22.60 -0.48 -25.63
N LEU A 359 22.75 -1.63 -26.29
CA LEU A 359 24.04 -2.11 -26.81
C LEU A 359 24.60 -1.17 -27.87
N ASP A 360 23.77 -0.78 -28.84
CA ASP A 360 24.16 0.17 -29.89
C ASP A 360 24.55 1.53 -29.31
N ASP A 361 23.80 2.03 -28.33
CA ASP A 361 24.10 3.29 -27.66
C ASP A 361 25.42 3.22 -26.89
N CYS A 362 25.69 2.14 -26.15
CA CYS A 362 26.96 1.94 -25.46
C CYS A 362 28.14 1.85 -26.44
N ARG A 363 28.01 1.13 -27.57
CA ARG A 363 29.04 1.04 -28.61
C ARG A 363 29.38 2.41 -29.21
N LYS A 364 28.37 3.22 -29.54
CA LYS A 364 28.57 4.60 -30.04
C LYS A 364 29.31 5.47 -29.03
N ARG A 365 28.90 5.41 -27.76
CA ARG A 365 29.53 6.20 -26.67
C ARG A 365 30.98 5.79 -26.43
N ARG A 366 31.29 4.49 -26.46
CA ARG A 366 32.66 3.96 -26.34
C ARG A 366 33.57 4.47 -27.46
N MET A 367 33.13 4.40 -28.71
CA MET A 367 33.88 4.95 -29.85
C MET A 367 34.14 6.46 -29.69
N GLY A 368 33.14 7.21 -29.22
CA GLY A 368 33.27 8.64 -28.93
C GLY A 368 34.25 8.96 -27.80
N GLN A 369 34.34 8.12 -26.76
CA GLN A 369 35.34 8.26 -25.70
C GLN A 369 36.76 7.99 -26.19
N SER A 370 36.96 6.97 -27.03
CA SER A 370 38.26 6.66 -27.63
C SER A 370 38.77 7.73 -28.63
N SER A 371 37.89 8.67 -29.02
CA SER A 371 38.19 9.72 -30.00
C SER A 371 38.50 11.09 -29.39
N ARG A 372 38.41 11.25 -28.05
CA ARG A 372 38.80 12.48 -27.35
C ARG A 372 40.26 12.31 -26.86
N PRO A 373 41.20 13.17 -27.31
CA PRO A 373 42.62 13.08 -26.97
C PRO A 373 42.90 13.36 -25.49
#